data_AF-A0A1T1B6Z6-F1
#
_entry.id   AF-A0A1T1B6Z6-F1
#
_cell.length_a   1.000
_cell.length_b   1.000
_cell.length_c   1.000
_cell.angle_alpha   90.00
_cell.angle_beta   90.00
_cell.angle_gamma   90.00
#
_symmetry.space_group_name_H-M   'P 1'
#
loop_
_entity.id
_entity.type
_entity.pdbx_description
1 polymer ?
#
loop_
_entity_poly.entity_id
_entity_poly.type
_entity_poly.pdbx_seq_one_letter_code
_entity_poly.pdbx_strand_id
1 'polypeptide(L)' 'MELADLLDATWSVDQGGAVSGPDQESRTHLADRPGCDEDLRAEAWVAWRDDLIADGRSVDDAMYWLDVAFVQPCPEDT' A
#
# COMPACT_ATOMS: atom_id res chain seq x y z
N MET A 1 -2.46 7.77 11.09
CA MET A 1 -2.86 6.84 10.03
C MET A 1 -1.66 5.98 9.74
N GLU A 2 -1.76 4.68 9.99
CA GLU A 2 -0.66 3.73 9.79
C GLU A 2 -0.52 3.43 8.29
N LEU A 3 0.68 3.05 7.86
CA LEU A 3 0.96 2.78 6.44
C LEU A 3 0.20 1.53 5.95
N ALA A 4 -0.05 0.57 6.85
CA ALA A 4 -0.88 -0.62 6.60
C ALA A 4 -2.36 -0.28 6.34
N ASP A 5 -2.96 0.60 7.15
CA ASP A 5 -4.33 1.11 6.92
C ASP A 5 -4.47 1.80 5.56
N LEU A 6 -3.45 2.58 5.21
CA LEU A 6 -3.37 3.27 3.92
C LEU A 6 -3.29 2.27 2.75
N LEU A 7 -2.51 1.19 2.90
CA LEU A 7 -2.43 0.11 1.92
C LEU A 7 -3.77 -0.58 1.74
N ASP A 8 -4.44 -0.96 2.84
CA ASP A 8 -5.75 -1.60 2.78
C ASP A 8 -6.80 -0.72 2.12
N ALA A 9 -6.86 0.56 2.50
CA ALA A 9 -7.79 1.51 1.92
C ALA A 9 -7.55 1.71 0.42
N THR A 10 -6.28 1.80 -0.01
CA THR A 10 -5.94 1.99 -1.43
C THR A 10 -6.26 0.74 -2.24
N TRP A 11 -5.89 -0.43 -1.73
CA TRP A 11 -6.15 -1.70 -2.41
C TRP A 11 -7.65 -2.02 -2.47
N SER A 12 -8.41 -1.76 -1.40
CA SER A 12 -9.87 -1.90 -1.40
C SER A 12 -10.57 -1.03 -2.45
N VAL A 13 -10.01 0.14 -2.78
CA VAL A 13 -10.53 1.01 -3.86
C VAL A 13 -10.20 0.43 -5.23
N ASP A 14 -8.98 -0.07 -5.41
CA ASP A 14 -8.50 -0.65 -6.66
C ASP A 14 -9.29 -1.92 -7.03
N GLN A 15 -9.63 -2.72 -6.01
CA GLN A 15 -10.51 -3.89 -6.12
C GLN A 15 -11.99 -3.50 -6.34
N GLY A 16 -12.33 -2.21 -6.35
CA GLY A 16 -13.70 -1.71 -6.56
C GLY A 16 -14.61 -1.76 -5.32
N GLY A 17 -14.04 -2.02 -4.14
CA GLY A 17 -14.78 -2.17 -2.88
C GLY A 17 -15.14 -0.86 -2.16
N ALA A 18 -14.34 0.22 -2.32
CA ALA A 18 -14.56 1.47 -1.61
C ALA A 18 -14.97 2.64 -2.53
N VAL A 19 -16.06 3.32 -2.17
CA VAL A 19 -16.65 4.47 -2.91
C VAL A 19 -15.80 5.74 -2.79
N SER A 20 -14.99 5.86 -1.73
CA SER A 20 -14.00 6.92 -1.54
C SER A 20 -12.70 6.30 -1.06
N GLY A 21 -11.67 6.39 -1.91
CA GLY A 21 -10.32 6.01 -1.53
C GLY A 21 -9.59 7.10 -0.76
N PRO A 22 -8.35 6.80 -0.32
CA PRO A 22 -7.50 7.81 0.29
C PRO A 22 -7.29 8.98 -0.69
N ASP A 23 -7.26 10.19 -0.13
CA ASP A 23 -7.08 11.44 -0.87
C ASP A 23 -5.76 11.43 -1.67
N GLN A 24 -5.65 12.31 -2.67
CA GLN A 24 -4.46 12.39 -3.54
C GLN A 24 -3.16 12.53 -2.72
N GLU A 25 -3.19 13.32 -1.65
CA GLU A 25 -2.07 13.51 -0.71
C GLU A 25 -1.67 12.21 -0.01
N SER A 26 -2.65 11.44 0.47
CA SER A 26 -2.44 10.14 1.09
C SER A 26 -1.87 9.11 0.12
N ARG A 27 -2.30 9.15 -1.15
CA ARG A 27 -1.72 8.32 -2.23
C ARG A 27 -0.28 8.71 -2.55
N THR A 28 0.03 10.01 -2.61
CA THR A 28 1.40 10.51 -2.79
C THR A 28 2.28 10.10 -1.62
N HIS A 29 1.78 10.23 -0.38
CA HIS A 29 2.51 9.84 0.82
C HIS A 29 2.76 8.31 0.90
N LEU A 30 1.85 7.52 0.30
CA LEU A 30 2.03 6.09 0.07
C LEU A 30 3.02 5.79 -1.06
N ALA A 31 3.13 6.63 -2.09
CA ALA A 31 4.12 6.42 -3.16
C ALA A 31 5.54 6.85 -2.74
N ASP A 32 5.63 7.92 -1.95
CA ASP A 32 6.89 8.60 -1.61
C ASP A 32 7.67 7.90 -0.48
N ARG A 33 6.98 7.40 0.56
CA ARG A 33 7.64 6.73 1.71
C ARG A 33 8.13 5.30 1.45
N PRO A 34 7.27 4.33 1.08
CA PRO A 34 7.70 2.94 0.88
C PRO A 34 8.44 2.72 -0.45
N GLY A 35 8.40 3.69 -1.37
CA GLY A 35 9.28 3.70 -2.54
C GLY A 35 10.76 3.88 -2.14
N CYS A 36 11.04 4.64 -1.06
CA CYS A 36 12.39 4.99 -0.63
C CYS A 36 12.86 4.33 0.68
N ASP A 37 11.94 3.83 1.51
CA ASP A 37 12.26 3.08 2.74
C ASP A 37 11.73 1.64 2.67
N GLU A 38 12.57 0.70 2.23
CA GLU A 38 12.27 -0.73 2.16
C GLU A 38 11.89 -1.33 3.53
N ASP A 39 12.52 -0.87 4.62
CA ASP A 39 12.19 -1.28 5.98
C ASP A 39 10.77 -0.87 6.40
N LEU A 40 10.35 0.35 6.06
CA LEU A 40 8.98 0.83 6.33
C LEU A 40 7.96 0.08 5.46
N ARG A 41 8.29 -0.23 4.21
CA ARG A 41 7.47 -1.07 3.34
C ARG A 41 7.31 -2.48 3.91
N ALA A 42 8.39 -3.08 4.41
CA ALA A 42 8.37 -4.40 5.01
C ALA A 42 7.54 -4.44 6.30
N GLU A 43 7.69 -3.44 7.18
CA GLU A 43 6.90 -3.33 8.42
C GLU A 43 5.41 -3.18 8.12
N ALA A 44 5.05 -2.28 7.20
CA ALA A 44 3.67 -2.06 6.78
C ALA A 44 3.07 -3.29 6.09
N TRP A 45 3.85 -3.99 5.26
CA TRP A 45 3.45 -5.24 4.64
C TRP A 45 3.17 -6.32 5.68
N VAL A 46 4.01 -6.47 6.71
CA VAL A 46 3.79 -7.47 7.78
C VAL A 46 2.48 -7.22 8.51
N ALA A 47 2.19 -5.97 8.87
CA ALA A 47 0.95 -5.60 9.54
C ALA A 47 -0.28 -5.81 8.64
N TRP A 48 -0.20 -5.36 7.37
CA TRP A 48 -1.31 -5.51 6.43
C TRP A 48 -1.56 -6.97 6.03
N ARG A 49 -0.50 -7.78 5.90
CA ARG A 49 -0.61 -9.21 5.57
C ARG A 49 -1.42 -9.97 6.62
N ASP A 50 -1.24 -9.67 7.90
CA ASP A 50 -1.99 -10.32 8.97
C ASP A 50 -3.50 -10.03 8.84
N ASP A 51 -3.84 -8.78 8.51
CA ASP A 51 -5.21 -8.33 8.27
C ASP A 51 -5.84 -8.99 7.03
N LEU A 52 -5.09 -9.09 5.93
CA LEU A 52 -5.52 -9.81 4.73
C LEU A 52 -5.81 -11.29 5.01
N ILE A 53 -4.97 -11.95 5.81
CA ILE A 53 -5.18 -13.34 6.22
C ILE A 53 -6.43 -13.46 7.10
N ALA A 54 -6.63 -12.52 8.03
CA ALA A 54 -7.78 -12.49 8.91
C ALA A 54 -9.11 -12.27 8.15
N ASP A 55 -9.10 -11.45 7.10
CA ASP A 55 -10.26 -11.19 6.23
C ASP A 55 -10.45 -12.29 5.16
N GLY A 56 -9.50 -13.21 5.01
CA GLY A 56 -9.55 -14.29 4.03
C GLY A 56 -9.26 -13.83 2.59
N ARG A 57 -8.56 -12.72 2.45
CA ARG A 57 -8.19 -12.10 1.18
C ARG A 57 -6.87 -12.66 0.62
N SER A 58 -6.70 -12.53 -0.70
CA SER A 58 -5.49 -13.02 -1.38
C SER A 58 -4.27 -12.16 -1.03
N VAL A 59 -3.38 -12.70 -0.20
CA VAL A 59 -2.06 -12.11 0.09
C VAL A 59 -1.20 -12.00 -1.18
N ASP A 60 -1.28 -12.97 -2.08
CA ASP A 60 -0.47 -12.99 -3.30
C ASP A 60 -0.85 -11.84 -4.25
N ASP A 61 -2.15 -11.63 -4.47
CA ASP A 61 -2.68 -10.49 -5.23
C ASP A 61 -2.28 -9.15 -4.60
N ALA A 62 -2.38 -9.05 -3.27
CA ALA A 62 -1.98 -7.85 -2.53
C ALA A 62 -0.48 -7.56 -2.63
N MET A 63 0.36 -8.60 -2.59
CA MET A 63 1.82 -8.49 -2.75
C MET A 63 2.18 -8.04 -4.17
N TYR A 64 1.53 -8.62 -5.18
CA TYR A 64 1.71 -8.23 -6.57
C TYR A 64 1.27 -6.78 -6.80
N TRP A 65 0.10 -6.41 -6.27
CA TRP A 65 -0.39 -5.04 -6.32
C TRP A 65 0.58 -4.07 -5.64
N LEU A 66 1.12 -4.43 -4.47
CA LEU A 66 2.13 -3.63 -3.78
C LEU A 66 3.37 -3.42 -4.67
N ASP A 67 3.81 -4.45 -5.39
CA ASP A 67 4.98 -4.31 -6.26
C ASP A 67 4.70 -3.42 -7.48
N VAL A 68 3.52 -3.53 -8.08
CA VAL A 68 3.14 -2.76 -9.27
C VAL A 68 2.74 -1.31 -8.94
N ALA A 69 1.96 -1.11 -7.88
CA ALA A 69 1.46 0.20 -7.47
C ALA A 69 2.55 1.11 -6.90
N PHE A 70 3.62 0.52 -6.34
CA PHE A 70 4.74 1.25 -5.74
C PHE A 70 6.03 1.19 -6.58
N VAL A 71 5.98 0.66 -7.80
CA VAL A 71 7.05 0.81 -8.83
C VAL A 71 7.01 2.23 -9.43
N GLN A 72 7.15 3.24 -8.59
CA GLN A 72 7.64 4.54 -9.07
C GLN A 72 9.11 4.64 -8.68
N PRO A 73 10.00 5.06 -9.60
CA PRO A 73 11.37 5.36 -9.19
C PRO A 73 11.29 6.43 -8.10
N CYS A 74 11.95 6.21 -6.96
CA CYS A 74 12.24 7.31 -6.03
C CYS A 74 12.72 8.49 -6.87
N PRO A 75 12.10 9.67 -6.77
CA PRO A 75 12.64 10.84 -7.44
C PRO A 75 14.07 10.98 -6.92
N GLU A 76 15.06 10.78 -7.80
CA GLU A 76 16.45 11.09 -7.49
C GLU A 76 16.46 12.54 -7.01
N ASP A 77 16.87 12.76 -5.76
CA ASP A 77 17.07 14.08 -5.15
C ASP A 77 17.88 14.95 -6.15
N THR A 78 17.20 15.88 -6.85
CA THR A 78 17.84 16.90 -7.71
C THR A 78 17.96 18.22 -6.99
#